data_AF-A0A7C4W9V2-F1
#
_entry.id   AF-A0A7C4W9V2-F1
#
_cell.length_a   1.000
_cell.length_b   1.000
_cell.length_c   1.000
_cell.angle_alpha   90.00
_cell.angle_beta   90.00
_cell.angle_gamma   90.00
#
_symmetry.space_group_name_H-M   'P 1'
#
loop_
_entity.id
_entity.type
_entity.pdbx_description
1 polymer ?
#
loop_
_entity_poly.entity_id
_entity_poly.type
_entity_poly.pdbx_seq_one_letter_code
_entity_poly.pdbx_strand_id
1 'polypeptide(L)'
;MADGALSLEEVRNPSDLMAFVRFPWEIYRGDRNWVPPLIKDQLSKFKATSPFCKHAEMRLWVAKKGQKLLGRIAGIIDHNYVAYHQEKVGSFGFFECYPDHEVATTLLRTVTHW
;
A
#
# COMPACT_ATOMS: atom_id res chain seq x y z
N MET A 1 -4.89 -21.57 -13.45
CA MET A 1 -4.82 -20.14 -13.08
C MET A 1 -5.81 -19.92 -11.94
N ALA A 2 -5.47 -19.17 -10.89
CA ALA A 2 -6.33 -19.06 -9.72
C ALA A 2 -7.67 -18.42 -10.09
N ASP A 3 -8.73 -19.23 -10.07
CA ASP A 3 -10.10 -18.93 -10.47
C ASP A 3 -10.85 -18.30 -9.30
N GLY A 4 -10.38 -17.13 -8.85
CA GLY A 4 -10.89 -16.43 -7.68
C GLY A 4 -11.35 -15.02 -8.02
N ALA A 5 -12.45 -14.58 -7.41
CA ALA A 5 -12.89 -13.19 -7.47
C ALA A 5 -11.84 -12.25 -6.86
N LEU A 6 -11.74 -11.04 -7.39
CA LEU A 6 -10.90 -9.99 -6.84
C LEU A 6 -11.45 -9.55 -5.47
N SER A 7 -10.62 -9.61 -4.43
CA SER A 7 -10.93 -9.13 -3.09
C SER A 7 -9.95 -8.03 -2.66
N LEU A 8 -10.46 -7.07 -1.89
CA LEU A 8 -9.68 -6.01 -1.26
C LEU A 8 -9.66 -6.24 0.24
N GLU A 9 -8.47 -6.25 0.82
CA GLU A 9 -8.26 -6.47 2.24
C GLU A 9 -7.44 -5.33 2.82
N GLU A 10 -7.90 -4.79 3.94
CA GLU A 10 -7.12 -3.86 4.74
C GLU A 10 -6.04 -4.63 5.51
N VAL A 11 -4.83 -4.08 5.56
CA VAL A 11 -3.71 -4.63 6.33
C VAL A 11 -3.97 -4.38 7.82
N ARG A 12 -4.18 -5.45 8.59
CA ARG A 12 -4.57 -5.34 10.01
C ARG A 12 -3.61 -5.99 10.98
N ASN A 13 -2.76 -6.89 10.51
CA ASN A 13 -1.84 -7.64 11.36
C ASN A 13 -0.40 -7.63 10.81
N PRO A 14 0.61 -8.06 11.60
CA PRO A 14 2.00 -8.07 11.17
C PRO A 14 2.30 -8.95 9.95
N SER A 15 1.54 -10.03 9.74
CA SER A 15 1.68 -10.90 8.56
C SER A 15 1.23 -10.17 7.30
N ASP A 16 0.07 -9.51 7.36
CA ASP A 16 -0.44 -8.68 6.26
C ASP A 16 0.56 -7.58 5.91
N LEU A 17 1.12 -6.92 6.93
CA LEU A 17 2.09 -5.84 6.73
C LEU A 17 3.37 -6.36 6.08
N MET A 18 3.85 -7.53 6.48
CA MET A 18 4.99 -8.17 5.84
C MET A 18 4.71 -8.49 4.37
N ALA A 19 3.50 -8.99 4.05
CA ALA A 19 3.09 -9.26 2.68
C ALA A 19 3.03 -7.95 1.85
N PHE A 20 2.43 -6.90 2.40
CA PHE A 20 2.39 -5.57 1.82
C PHE A 20 3.81 -5.06 1.51
N VAL A 21 4.72 -5.12 2.48
CA VAL A 21 6.10 -4.64 2.33
C VAL A 21 6.87 -5.46 1.31
N ARG A 22 6.71 -6.78 1.27
CA ARG A 22 7.45 -7.68 0.38
C ARG A 22 6.97 -7.68 -1.07
N PHE A 23 5.75 -7.23 -1.35
CA PHE A 23 5.18 -7.33 -2.70
C PHE A 23 6.05 -6.74 -3.85
N PRO A 24 6.80 -5.63 -3.70
CA PRO A 24 7.73 -5.15 -4.72
C PRO A 24 8.81 -6.15 -5.10
N TRP A 25 9.25 -7.02 -4.16
CA TRP A 25 10.18 -8.11 -4.46
C TRP A 25 9.59 -9.14 -5.42
N GLU A 26 8.26 -9.23 -5.49
CA GLU A 26 7.58 -10.07 -6.47
C GLU A 26 7.46 -9.35 -7.81
N ILE A 27 7.04 -8.08 -7.81
CA ILE A 27 6.86 -7.27 -9.03
C ILE A 27 8.18 -7.09 -9.79
N TYR A 28 9.25 -6.73 -9.09
CA TYR A 28 10.55 -6.44 -9.70
C TYR A 28 11.50 -7.63 -9.71
N ARG A 29 10.96 -8.85 -9.53
CA ARG A 29 11.78 -10.06 -9.54
C ARG A 29 12.49 -10.22 -10.87
N GLY A 30 13.82 -10.22 -10.83
CA GLY A 30 14.67 -10.38 -12.01
C GLY A 30 14.95 -9.10 -12.78
N ASP A 31 14.42 -7.95 -12.34
CA ASP A 31 14.82 -6.65 -12.88
C ASP A 31 16.25 -6.33 -12.42
N ARG A 32 17.16 -6.20 -13.37
CA ARG A 32 18.58 -5.92 -13.13
C ARG A 32 18.84 -4.50 -12.60
N ASN A 33 17.89 -3.59 -12.79
CA ASN A 33 18.02 -2.18 -12.39
C ASN A 33 17.34 -1.90 -11.05
N TRP A 34 16.64 -2.88 -10.49
CA TRP A 34 15.93 -2.69 -9.24
C TRP A 34 16.84 -2.89 -8.04
N VAL A 35 16.91 -1.87 -7.17
CA VAL A 35 17.64 -1.90 -5.91
C VAL A 35 16.63 -2.09 -4.77
N PRO A 36 16.52 -3.30 -4.19
CA PRO A 36 15.53 -3.57 -3.15
C PRO A 36 15.82 -2.76 -1.88
N PRO A 37 14.82 -2.06 -1.30
CA PRO A 37 15.02 -1.34 -0.04
C PRO A 37 15.17 -2.32 1.13
N LEU A 38 15.74 -1.89 2.26
CA LEU A 38 15.79 -2.75 3.45
C LEU A 38 14.37 -3.00 4.01
N ILE A 39 14.00 -4.27 4.20
CA ILE A 39 12.66 -4.64 4.72
C ILE A 39 12.40 -3.99 6.08
N LYS A 40 13.42 -3.95 6.95
CA LYS A 40 13.31 -3.33 8.29
C LYS A 40 12.95 -1.85 8.21
N ASP A 41 13.54 -1.13 7.26
CA ASP A 41 13.29 0.29 7.07
C ASP A 41 11.86 0.51 6.54
N GLN A 42 11.43 -0.31 5.57
CA GLN A 42 10.05 -0.28 5.08
C GLN A 42 9.03 -0.54 6.20
N LEU A 43 9.25 -1.59 7.01
CA LEU A 43 8.37 -1.88 8.15
C LEU A 43 8.32 -0.74 9.17
N SER A 44 9.44 -0.04 9.39
CA SER A 44 9.50 1.06 10.36
C SER A 44 8.59 2.24 9.99
N LYS A 45 8.35 2.47 8.69
CA LYS A 45 7.46 3.54 8.19
C LYS A 45 6.02 3.36 8.66
N PHE A 46 5.57 2.12 8.77
CA PHE A 46 4.18 1.76 9.08
C PHE A 46 3.95 1.41 10.55
N LYS A 47 4.97 1.55 11.41
CA LYS A 47 4.79 1.40 12.85
C LYS A 47 4.03 2.60 13.39
N ALA A 48 3.10 2.37 14.32
CA ALA A 48 2.42 3.46 15.04
C ALA A 48 3.38 4.42 15.78
N THR A 49 4.59 3.95 16.13
CA THR A 49 5.64 4.77 16.76
C THR A 49 6.45 5.60 15.77
N SER A 50 6.21 5.47 14.46
CA SER A 50 6.84 6.30 13.43
C SER A 50 6.53 7.78 13.71
N PRO A 51 7.53 8.69 13.63
CA PRO A 51 7.29 10.12 13.78
C PRO A 51 6.21 10.67 12.84
N PHE A 52 6.08 10.08 11.65
CA PHE A 52 5.06 10.46 10.67
C PHE A 52 3.63 10.19 11.19
N CYS A 53 3.43 9.07 11.90
CA CYS A 53 2.14 8.71 12.49
C CYS A 53 1.69 9.64 13.63
N LYS A 54 2.54 10.57 14.09
CA LYS A 54 2.15 11.57 15.09
C LYS A 54 1.20 12.62 14.53
N HIS A 55 1.22 12.85 13.22
CA HIS A 55 0.42 13.87 12.55
C HIS A 55 -0.26 13.35 11.27
N ALA A 56 0.03 12.13 10.84
CA ALA A 56 -0.57 11.54 9.66
C ALA A 56 -1.29 10.23 9.99
N GLU A 57 -2.43 10.03 9.34
CA GLU A 57 -3.16 8.77 9.31
C GLU A 57 -2.81 8.01 8.04
N MET A 58 -2.59 6.70 8.18
CA MET A 58 -2.37 5.83 7.03
C MET A 58 -3.24 4.60 7.14
N ARG A 59 -3.83 4.19 6.01
CA ARG A 59 -4.42 2.87 5.85
C ARG A 59 -3.83 2.19 4.64
N LEU A 60 -3.58 0.90 4.77
CA LEU A 60 -2.94 0.11 3.74
C LEU A 60 -3.90 -0.96 3.27
N TRP A 61 -3.96 -1.16 1.97
CA TRP A 61 -4.78 -2.20 1.35
C TRP A 61 -3.96 -3.06 0.41
N VAL A 62 -4.42 -4.29 0.28
CA VAL A 62 -3.92 -5.26 -0.68
C VAL A 62 -5.07 -5.82 -1.51
N ALA A 63 -4.81 -6.00 -2.80
CA ALA A 63 -5.73 -6.66 -3.73
C ALA A 63 -5.31 -8.11 -3.94
N LYS A 64 -6.25 -9.05 -3.87
CA LYS A 64 -5.98 -10.49 -4.01
C LYS A 64 -6.96 -11.17 -4.95
N LYS A 65 -6.53 -12.26 -5.60
CA LYS A 65 -7.43 -13.28 -6.19
C LYS A 65 -7.12 -14.61 -5.51
N GLY A 66 -8.01 -15.03 -4.61
CA GLY A 66 -7.74 -16.13 -3.67
C GLY A 66 -6.56 -15.79 -2.74
N GLN A 67 -5.53 -16.65 -2.70
CA GLN A 67 -4.31 -16.41 -1.91
C GLN A 67 -3.25 -15.57 -2.65
N LYS A 68 -3.46 -15.30 -3.95
CA LYS A 68 -2.48 -14.56 -4.75
C LYS A 68 -2.64 -13.06 -4.54
N LEU A 69 -1.58 -12.43 -4.05
CA LEU A 69 -1.45 -10.98 -3.98
C LEU A 69 -1.27 -10.40 -5.39
N LEU A 70 -2.03 -9.36 -5.71
CA LEU A 70 -2.06 -8.75 -7.05
C LEU A 70 -1.69 -7.26 -7.06
N GLY A 71 -1.79 -6.61 -5.91
CA GLY A 71 -1.39 -5.22 -5.76
C GLY A 71 -1.50 -4.74 -4.33
N ARG A 72 -0.97 -3.55 -4.09
CA ARG A 72 -0.98 -2.86 -2.79
C ARG A 72 -1.11 -1.36 -2.99
N ILE A 73 -1.66 -0.68 -1.99
CA ILE A 73 -1.71 0.80 -1.95
C ILE A 73 -1.80 1.29 -0.50
N ALA A 74 -1.21 2.45 -0.22
CA ALA A 74 -1.42 3.20 1.02
C ALA A 74 -2.24 4.45 0.73
N GLY A 75 -3.29 4.68 1.51
CA GLY A 75 -3.96 5.98 1.62
C GLY A 75 -3.41 6.73 2.83
N ILE A 76 -3.22 8.04 2.68
CA ILE A 76 -2.50 8.88 3.64
C ILE A 76 -3.24 10.20 3.80
N ILE A 77 -3.50 10.61 5.03
CA ILE A 77 -3.95 11.96 5.37
C ILE A 77 -2.87 12.58 6.27
N ASP A 78 -2.19 13.61 5.80
CA ASP A 78 -1.25 14.39 6.62
C ASP A 78 -1.95 15.63 7.16
N HIS A 79 -2.27 15.63 8.45
CA HIS A 79 -2.98 16.72 9.09
C HIS A 79 -2.15 18.00 9.17
N ASN A 80 -0.82 17.91 9.17
CA ASN A 80 0.03 19.09 9.11
C ASN A 80 -0.04 19.74 7.73
N TYR A 81 -0.05 18.93 6.65
CA TYR A 81 -0.23 19.44 5.29
C TYR A 81 -1.59 20.13 5.15
N VAL A 82 -2.66 19.46 5.57
CA VAL A 82 -4.03 20.00 5.53
C VAL A 82 -4.13 21.31 6.32
N ALA A 83 -3.53 21.38 7.51
CA ALA A 83 -3.54 22.58 8.35
C ALA A 83 -2.69 23.72 7.76
N TYR A 84 -1.55 23.42 7.14
CA TYR A 84 -0.70 24.46 6.55
C TYR A 84 -1.28 25.02 5.24
N HIS A 85 -1.76 24.14 4.37
CA HIS A 85 -2.27 24.52 3.05
C HIS A 85 -3.77 24.90 3.05
N GLN A 86 -4.50 24.60 4.12
CA GLN A 86 -5.95 24.81 4.22
C GLN A 86 -6.74 24.06 3.15
N GLU A 87 -6.24 22.89 2.73
CA GLU A 87 -6.84 22.05 1.71
C GLU A 87 -7.23 20.69 2.28
N LYS A 88 -8.48 20.26 2.06
CA LYS A 88 -8.96 18.93 2.45
C LYS A 88 -8.52 17.90 1.41
N VAL A 89 -7.25 17.49 1.49
CA VAL A 89 -6.63 16.58 0.55
C VAL A 89 -6.10 15.32 1.24
N GLY A 90 -6.27 14.18 0.57
CA GLY A 90 -5.60 12.93 0.87
C GLY A 90 -4.56 12.61 -0.20
N SER A 91 -3.52 11.89 0.19
CA SER A 91 -2.48 11.38 -0.71
C SER A 91 -2.55 9.86 -0.78
N PHE A 92 -2.00 9.29 -1.86
CA PHE A 92 -1.75 7.86 -1.93
C PHE A 92 -0.28 7.60 -2.23
N GLY A 93 0.21 6.43 -1.82
CA GLY A 93 1.59 6.04 -2.01
C GLY A 93 1.78 4.53 -1.92
N PHE A 94 3.02 4.09 -2.10
CA PHE A 94 3.40 2.66 -2.09
C PHE A 94 2.57 1.80 -3.06
N PHE A 95 2.02 2.41 -4.10
CA PHE A 95 1.18 1.75 -5.10
C PHE A 95 2.02 0.84 -5.97
N GLU A 96 1.63 -0.42 -6.04
CA GLU A 96 2.22 -1.44 -6.92
C GLU A 96 1.09 -2.39 -7.32
N CYS A 97 1.06 -2.84 -8.57
CA CYS A 97 0.23 -3.95 -8.99
C CYS A 97 0.85 -4.64 -10.21
N TYR A 98 0.42 -5.87 -10.49
CA TYR A 98 0.65 -6.44 -11.82
C TYR A 98 -0.03 -5.57 -12.90
N PRO A 99 0.35 -5.70 -14.19
CA PRO A 99 -0.31 -5.01 -15.31
C PRO A 99 -1.78 -5.45 -15.52
N ASP A 100 -2.65 -5.08 -14.59
CA ASP A 100 -4.06 -5.43 -14.50
C ASP A 100 -4.86 -4.18 -14.14
N HIS A 101 -5.65 -3.70 -15.12
CA HIS A 101 -6.44 -2.48 -15.01
C HIS A 101 -7.52 -2.58 -13.93
N GLU A 102 -8.12 -3.76 -13.74
CA GLU A 102 -9.14 -4.01 -12.72
C GLU A 102 -8.55 -3.83 -11.33
N VAL A 103 -7.37 -4.41 -11.09
CA VAL A 103 -6.63 -4.29 -9.82
C VAL A 103 -6.24 -2.84 -9.54
N ALA A 104 -5.64 -2.16 -10.53
CA ALA A 104 -5.22 -0.76 -10.39
C ALA A 104 -6.40 0.16 -10.06
N THR A 105 -7.50 0.04 -10.81
CA THR A 105 -8.72 0.83 -10.60
C THR A 105 -9.30 0.58 -9.21
N THR A 106 -9.34 -0.69 -8.78
CA THR A 106 -9.94 -1.04 -7.49
C THR A 106 -9.12 -0.48 -6.34
N LEU A 107 -7.79 -0.61 -6.36
CA LEU A 107 -6.89 -0.04 -5.35
C LEU A 107 -7.03 1.49 -5.24
N LEU A 108 -6.98 2.19 -6.37
CA LEU A 108 -7.12 3.65 -6.40
C LEU A 108 -8.49 4.08 -5.88
N ARG A 109 -9.58 3.43 -6.32
CA ARG A 109 -10.92 3.70 -5.82
C ARG A 109 -11.04 3.46 -4.32
N THR A 110 -10.40 2.43 -3.77
CA THR A 110 -10.42 2.17 -2.34
C THR A 110 -9.85 3.34 -1.56
N VAL A 111 -8.72 3.91 -1.99
CA VAL A 111 -8.14 5.08 -1.31
C VAL A 111 -8.99 6.33 -1.47
N THR A 112 -9.59 6.56 -2.65
CA THR A 112 -10.40 7.78 -2.86
C THR A 112 -11.73 7.78 -2.11
N HIS A 113 -12.26 6.62 -1.71
CA HIS A 113 -13.51 6.49 -0.96
C HIS A 113 -13.32 6.37 0.56
N TRP A 114 -12.09 6.12 1.01
CA TRP A 114 -11.74 6.13 2.43
C TRP A 114 -11.65 7.57 2.93
#